data_AF-A0A5T2H2Z2-F1
#
_entry.id   AF-A0A5T2H2Z2-F1
#
_cell.length_a   1.000
_cell.length_b   1.000
_cell.length_c   1.000
_cell.angle_alpha   90.00
_cell.angle_beta   90.00
_cell.angle_gamma   90.00
#
_symmetry.space_group_name_H-M   'P 1'
#
loop_
_entity.id
_entity.type
_entity.pdbx_description
1 polymer ?
#
loop_
_entity_poly.entity_id
_entity_poly.type
_entity_poly.pdbx_seq_one_letter_code
_entity_poly.pdbx_strand_id
1 'polypeptide(L)' 'PGAALDNVASACCWMKLAGQAAAERSEGPGSFIPAFLDALYHLDVEAANATN' A
#
# COMPACT_ATOMS: atom_id res chain seq x y z
N PRO A 1 -5.04 -18.39 -16.85
CA PRO A 1 -4.52 -18.81 -15.52
C PRO A 1 -3.43 -17.93 -14.90
N GLY A 2 -2.84 -16.94 -15.61
CA GLY A 2 -1.83 -16.02 -15.03
C GLY A 2 -2.39 -14.83 -14.24
N ALA A 3 -3.51 -14.26 -14.71
CA ALA A 3 -4.06 -13.02 -14.14
C ALA A 3 -4.36 -13.08 -12.64
N ALA A 4 -4.79 -14.22 -12.09
CA ALA A 4 -5.06 -14.35 -10.67
C ALA A 4 -3.78 -14.28 -9.82
N LEU A 5 -2.68 -14.88 -10.29
CA LEU A 5 -1.39 -14.83 -9.59
C LEU A 5 -0.76 -13.44 -9.71
N ASP A 6 -0.86 -12.82 -10.88
CA ASP A 6 -0.37 -11.46 -11.11
C ASP A 6 -1.14 -10.43 -10.25
N ASN A 7 -2.45 -10.61 -10.10
CA ASN A 7 -3.28 -9.77 -9.22
C ASN A 7 -2.89 -9.94 -7.75
N VAL A 8 -2.63 -11.17 -7.29
CA VAL A 8 -2.19 -11.43 -5.92
C VAL A 8 -0.79 -10.89 -5.66
N ALA A 9 0.14 -11.10 -6.59
CA ALA A 9 1.50 -10.56 -6.50
C ALA A 9 1.48 -9.03 -6.44
N SER A 10 0.63 -8.40 -7.24
CA SER A 10 0.40 -6.96 -7.21
C SER A 10 -0.13 -6.53 -5.84
N ALA A 11 -1.24 -7.10 -5.35
CA ALA A 11 -1.79 -6.76 -4.04
C ALA A 11 -0.76 -6.90 -2.89
N CYS A 12 0.06 -7.96 -2.90
CA CYS A 12 1.13 -8.15 -1.93
C CYS A 12 2.22 -7.07 -2.03
N CYS A 13 2.60 -6.67 -3.25
CA CYS A 13 3.57 -5.60 -3.47
C CYS A 13 3.08 -4.28 -2.89
N TRP A 14 1.81 -3.96 -3.14
CA TRP A 14 1.13 -2.77 -2.63
C TRP A 14 1.05 -2.74 -1.10
N MET A 15 0.66 -3.86 -0.48
CA MET A 15 0.64 -3.97 0.98
C MET A 15 2.02 -3.81 1.60
N LYS A 16 3.07 -4.34 0.94
CA LYS A 16 4.46 -4.16 1.38
C LYS A 16 4.87 -2.70 1.31
N LEU A 17 4.57 -2.02 0.21
CA LEU A 17 4.97 -0.62 0.01
C LEU A 17 4.28 0.31 1.02
N ALA A 18 2.96 0.14 1.20
CA ALA A 18 2.21 0.89 2.20
C ALA A 18 2.69 0.59 3.62
N GLY A 19 2.99 -0.68 3.93
CA GLY A 19 3.53 -1.09 5.23
C GLY A 19 4.89 -0.46 5.53
N GLN A 20 5.77 -0.36 4.54
CA GLN A 20 7.06 0.34 4.69
C GLN A 20 6.87 1.83 4.96
N ALA A 21 6.06 2.51 4.16
CA ALA A 21 5.77 3.94 4.34
C ALA A 21 5.11 4.22 5.71
N ALA A 22 4.22 3.33 6.16
CA ALA A 22 3.58 3.41 7.46
C ALA A 22 4.57 3.22 8.61
N ALA A 23 5.48 2.25 8.49
CA ALA A 23 6.51 1.99 9.48
C ALA A 23 7.46 3.17 9.65
N GLU A 24 7.84 3.83 8.56
CA GLU A 24 8.68 5.04 8.59
C GLU A 24 7.97 6.24 9.25
N ARG A 25 6.64 6.35 9.09
CA ARG A 25 5.84 7.45 9.66
C ARG A 25 5.31 7.17 11.06
N SER A 26 5.27 5.91 11.48
CA SER A 26 4.71 5.53 12.78
C SER A 26 5.70 5.78 13.91
N GLU A 27 5.26 6.52 14.92
CA GLU A 27 6.01 6.74 16.17
C GLU A 27 5.78 5.62 17.22
N GLY A 28 5.04 4.57 16.84
CA GLY A 28 4.77 3.40 17.67
C GLY A 28 3.64 2.52 17.10
N PRO A 29 3.36 1.36 17.70
CA PRO A 29 2.35 0.43 17.19
C PRO A 29 0.92 1.02 17.19
N GLY A 30 0.65 1.99 18.06
CA GLY A 30 -0.64 2.70 18.09
C GLY A 30 -0.87 3.66 16.92
N SER A 31 0.20 4.20 16.33
CA SER A 31 0.13 5.12 15.18
C SER A 31 0.38 4.42 13.84
N PHE A 32 0.80 3.15 13.84
CA PHE A 32 1.03 2.38 12.63
C PHE A 32 -0.24 2.12 11.80
N ILE A 33 -1.34 1.69 12.44
CA ILE A 33 -2.61 1.40 11.74
C ILE A 33 -3.14 2.62 10.96
N PRO A 34 -3.29 3.81 11.57
CA PRO A 34 -3.72 4.99 10.81
C PRO A 34 -2.72 5.38 9.72
N ALA A 35 -1.41 5.35 10.00
CA ALA A 35 -0.38 5.63 8.98
C ALA A 35 -0.39 4.66 7.81
N PHE A 36 -0.76 3.40 8.04
CA PHE A 36 -0.88 2.36 7.01
C PHE A 36 -2.07 2.56 6.10
N LEU A 37 -3.23 2.92 6.66
CA LEU A 37 -4.42 3.23 5.87
C LEU A 37 -4.21 4.48 5.03
N ASP A 38 -3.56 5.51 5.58
CA ASP A 38 -3.20 6.72 4.85
C ASP A 38 -2.23 6.42 3.69
N ALA A 39 -1.20 5.61 3.94
CA ALA A 39 -0.25 5.20 2.91
C ALA A 39 -0.91 4.37 1.80
N LEU A 40 -1.82 3.45 2.14
CA LEU A 40 -2.59 2.69 1.15
C LEU A 40 -3.46 3.60 0.28
N TYR A 41 -4.16 4.56 0.89
CA TYR A 41 -5.02 5.48 0.17
C TYR A 41 -4.21 6.36 -0.80
N HIS A 42 -3.05 6.87 -0.35
CA HIS A 42 -2.18 7.69 -1.20
C HIS A 42 -1.60 6.89 -2.37
N LEU A 43 -1.20 5.64 -2.15
CA LEU A 43 -0.70 4.79 -3.22
C LEU A 43 -1.77 4.54 -4.28
N ASP A 44 -3.02 4.27 -3.85
CA ASP A 44 -4.13 3.97 -4.78
C ASP A 44 -4.43 5.17 -5.67
N VAL A 45 -4.43 6.37 -5.06
CA VAL A 45 -4.55 7.64 -5.78
C VAL A 45 -3.40 7.84 -6.78
N GLU A 46 -2.16 7.49 -6.42
CA GLU A 46 -1.00 7.62 -7.32
C GLU A 46 -1.09 6.69 -8.54
N ALA A 47 -1.51 5.42 -8.37
CA ALA A 47 -1.73 4.53 -9.51
C ALA A 47 -2.95 4.91 -10.36
N ALA A 48 -4.03 5.38 -9.73
CA ALA A 48 -5.20 5.87 -10.46
C ALA A 48 -4.85 7.09 -11.34
N ASN A 49 -3.97 7.97 -10.84
CA ASN A 49 -3.49 9.12 -11.59
C ASN A 49 -2.49 8.75 -12.69
N ALA A 50 -1.67 7.71 -12.50
CA ALA A 50 -0.70 7.24 -13.49
C ALA A 50 -1.33 6.56 -14.73
N THR A 51 -2.65 6.30 -14.70
CA THR A 51 -3.40 5.68 -15.80
C THR A 51 -4.21 6.70 -16.62
N ASN A 52 -4.10 8.01 -16.32
CA ASN A 52 -4.67 9.12 -17.12
C ASN A 52 -3.60 9.76 -18.02
#